data_AF-A0A920MWS7-F1
#
_entry.id   AF-A0A920MWS7-F1
#
_cell.length_a   1.000
_cell.length_b   1.000
_cell.length_c   1.000
_cell.angle_alpha   90.00
_cell.angle_beta   90.00
_cell.angle_gamma   90.00
#
_symmetry.space_group_name_H-M   'P 1'
#
loop_
_entity.id
_entity.type
_entity.pdbx_description
1 polymer ?
#
loop_
_entity_poly.entity_id
_entity_poly.type
_entity_poly.pdbx_seq_one_letter_code
_entity_poly.pdbx_strand_id
1 'polypeptide(L)'
;MEFFLIQSRMVLEAKVANGKKSKNFYALNDFVIDRGKTQRLITMDLFANNHFVAKYKSDGLIFSTPTGSTAYSLSSGGPIVMPKLKAIVVTPLSPHTLTLRPIFFS
;
A
#
# COMPACT_ATOMS: atom_id res chain seq x y z
N MET A 1 -38.47 0.37 -9.80
CA MET A 1 -37.25 0.33 -10.63
C MET A 1 -36.18 1.03 -9.80
N GLU A 2 -35.21 0.29 -9.27
CA GLU A 2 -34.12 0.90 -8.50
C GLU A 2 -33.11 1.54 -9.46
N PHE A 3 -32.84 2.83 -9.28
CA PHE A 3 -31.80 3.54 -10.00
C PHE A 3 -30.47 3.35 -9.27
N PHE A 4 -29.44 2.90 -9.98
CA PHE A 4 -28.07 2.86 -9.47
C PHE A 4 -27.18 3.86 -10.22
N LEU A 5 -26.18 4.40 -9.53
CA LEU A 5 -25.17 5.28 -10.10
C LEU A 5 -23.84 4.55 -10.13
N ILE A 6 -23.19 4.53 -11.30
CA ILE A 6 -21.86 3.94 -11.47
C ILE A 6 -20.81 5.01 -11.17
N GLN A 7 -19.82 4.66 -10.36
CA GLN A 7 -18.68 5.53 -10.07
C GLN A 7 -17.36 4.78 -10.27
N SER A 8 -16.46 5.31 -11.11
CA SER A 8 -15.10 4.78 -11.22
C SER A 8 -14.33 4.91 -9.91
N ARG A 9 -13.57 3.87 -9.59
CA ARG A 9 -12.64 3.82 -8.47
C ARG A 9 -11.24 3.53 -8.98
N MET A 10 -10.25 4.10 -8.30
CA MET A 10 -8.84 3.81 -8.53
C MET A 10 -8.54 2.34 -8.24
N VAL A 11 -7.65 1.75 -9.03
CA VAL A 11 -7.09 0.40 -8.85
C VAL A 11 -5.57 0.55 -8.89
N LEU A 12 -4.85 -0.19 -8.05
CA LEU A 12 -3.40 -0.29 -8.13
C LEU A 12 -2.99 -1.36 -9.13
N GLU A 13 -1.97 -1.07 -9.92
CA GLU A 13 -1.22 -2.08 -10.67
C GLU A 13 0.14 -2.26 -9.99
N ALA A 14 0.53 -3.50 -9.75
CA ALA A 14 1.87 -3.84 -9.27
C ALA A 14 2.56 -4.79 -10.23
N LYS A 15 3.80 -4.45 -10.60
CA LYS A 15 4.69 -5.33 -11.35
C LYS A 15 5.70 -5.95 -10.40
N VAL A 16 5.60 -7.25 -10.19
CA VAL A 16 6.55 -8.01 -9.38
C VAL A 16 7.59 -8.62 -10.32
N ALA A 17 8.87 -8.25 -10.12
CA ALA A 17 9.99 -8.74 -10.90
C ALA A 17 10.89 -9.64 -10.06
N ASN A 18 11.30 -10.78 -10.62
CA ASN A 18 12.30 -11.67 -10.06
C ASN A 18 13.25 -12.12 -11.18
N GLY A 19 14.44 -11.50 -11.24
CA GLY A 19 15.38 -11.68 -12.35
C GLY A 19 14.73 -11.30 -13.69
N LYS A 20 14.70 -12.25 -14.63
CA LYS A 20 14.11 -12.06 -15.98
C LYS A 20 12.59 -12.23 -16.02
N LYS A 21 11.95 -12.72 -14.94
CA LYS A 21 10.50 -12.93 -14.89
C LYS A 21 9.84 -11.70 -14.29
N SER A 22 8.76 -11.23 -14.92
CA SER A 22 7.88 -10.21 -14.34
C SER A 22 6.43 -10.59 -14.51
N LYS A 23 5.60 -10.31 -13.50
CA LYS A 23 4.15 -10.49 -13.56
C LYS A 23 3.45 -9.25 -13.03
N ASN A 24 2.37 -8.87 -13.70
CA ASN A 24 1.51 -7.76 -13.29
C ASN A 24 0.33 -8.29 -12.48
N PHE A 25 -0.08 -7.52 -11.49
CA PHE A 25 -1.20 -7.78 -10.61
C PHE A 25 -2.01 -6.49 -10.44
N TYR A 26 -3.29 -6.65 -10.13
CA TYR A 26 -4.18 -5.53 -9.87
C TYR A 26 -4.86 -5.71 -8.52
N ALA A 27 -5.01 -4.62 -7.77
CA ALA A 27 -5.68 -4.60 -6.47
C ALA A 27 -6.64 -3.42 -6.38
N LEU A 28 -7.89 -3.70 -6.01
CA LEU A 28 -8.88 -2.66 -5.71
C LEU A 28 -8.58 -1.99 -4.37
N ASN A 29 -8.22 -2.79 -3.36
CA ASN A 29 -7.91 -2.28 -2.02
C ASN A 29 -6.41 -2.06 -1.90
N ASP A 30 -5.65 -3.14 -1.67
CA ASP A 30 -4.27 -3.01 -1.19
C ASP A 30 -3.34 -4.07 -1.80
N PHE A 31 -2.06 -3.70 -1.91
CA PHE A 31 -0.95 -4.65 -1.96
C PHE A 31 -0.24 -4.67 -0.60
N VAL A 32 0.07 -5.86 -0.10
CA VAL A 32 0.78 -6.05 1.16
C VAL A 32 2.08 -6.77 0.87
N ILE A 33 3.19 -6.16 1.28
CA ILE A 33 4.48 -6.83 1.39
C ILE A 33 4.65 -7.21 2.85
N ASP A 34 4.73 -8.49 3.16
CA ASP A 34 4.97 -8.97 4.53
C ASP A 34 6.21 -9.87 4.61
N ARG A 35 6.61 -10.18 5.85
CA ARG A 35 7.76 -11.05 6.15
C ARG A 35 7.53 -12.54 5.85
N GLY A 36 6.35 -12.92 5.36
CA GLY A 36 5.96 -14.30 5.11
C GLY A 36 6.07 -15.14 6.38
N LYS A 37 6.70 -16.31 6.27
CA LYS A 37 6.86 -17.25 7.39
C LYS A 37 8.01 -16.90 8.35
N THR A 38 8.85 -15.91 8.04
CA THR A 38 9.97 -15.57 8.92
C THR A 38 9.47 -14.86 10.17
N GLN A 39 10.15 -15.06 11.30
CA GLN A 39 9.91 -14.30 12.54
C GLN A 39 10.72 -13.00 12.62
N ARG A 40 11.59 -12.75 11.62
CA ARG A 40 12.44 -11.57 11.57
C ARG A 40 11.74 -10.42 10.86
N LEU A 41 12.03 -9.20 11.29
CA LEU A 41 11.63 -8.00 10.56
C LEU A 41 12.30 -7.97 9.18
N ILE A 42 11.55 -7.52 8.18
CA ILE A 42 12.09 -7.27 6.85
C ILE A 42 12.52 -5.81 6.74
N THR A 43 13.53 -5.56 5.91
CA THR A 43 13.98 -4.21 5.57
C THR A 43 13.56 -3.90 4.14
N MET A 44 12.88 -2.78 3.95
CA MET A 44 12.36 -2.35 2.65
C MET A 44 12.78 -0.91 2.38
N ASP A 45 13.37 -0.67 1.22
CA ASP A 45 13.64 0.68 0.73
C ASP A 45 12.47 1.13 -0.14
N LEU A 46 11.81 2.21 0.27
CA LEU A 46 10.70 2.81 -0.47
C LEU A 46 11.25 3.87 -1.41
N PHE A 47 10.87 3.75 -2.68
CA PHE A 47 11.14 4.75 -3.71
C PHE A 47 9.83 5.27 -4.28
N ALA A 48 9.80 6.56 -4.59
CA ALA A 48 8.73 7.20 -5.35
C ALA A 48 9.34 7.91 -6.56
N ASN A 49 8.90 7.59 -7.77
CA ASN A 49 9.47 8.13 -9.00
C ASN A 49 11.01 8.04 -9.03
N ASN A 50 11.56 6.88 -8.63
CA ASN A 50 13.00 6.60 -8.53
C ASN A 50 13.77 7.43 -7.47
N HIS A 51 13.10 8.24 -6.66
CA HIS A 51 13.70 8.95 -5.53
C HIS A 51 13.54 8.15 -4.25
N PHE A 52 14.61 8.03 -3.46
CA PHE A 52 14.56 7.39 -2.16
C PHE A 52 13.68 8.21 -1.21
N VAL A 53 12.70 7.57 -0.59
CA VAL A 53 11.78 8.20 0.37
C VAL A 53 12.17 7.84 1.79
N ALA A 54 12.20 6.55 2.09
CA ALA A 54 12.44 6.05 3.44
C ALA A 54 12.86 4.57 3.43
N LYS A 55 13.54 4.16 4.50
CA LYS A 55 13.83 2.77 4.81
C LYS A 55 12.92 2.30 5.94
N TYR A 56 12.19 1.22 5.71
CA TYR A 56 11.29 0.60 6.68
C TYR A 56 11.91 -0.66 7.26
N LYS A 57 11.88 -0.81 8.58
CA LYS A 57 12.18 -2.06 9.29
C LYS A 57 10.93 -2.47 10.07
N SER A 58 10.16 -3.40 9.52
CA SER A 58 8.80 -3.67 9.96
C SER A 58 8.37 -5.11 9.64
N ASP A 59 7.18 -5.50 10.08
CA ASP A 59 6.56 -6.77 9.68
C ASP A 59 6.15 -6.76 8.19
N GLY A 60 5.98 -5.57 7.63
CA GLY A 60 5.54 -5.34 6.27
C GLY A 60 5.18 -3.90 5.95
N LEU A 61 4.70 -3.69 4.74
CA LEU A 61 4.28 -2.40 4.20
C LEU A 61 3.04 -2.59 3.31
N ILE A 62 2.01 -1.78 3.53
CA ILE A 62 0.77 -1.78 2.76
C ILE A 62 0.81 -0.61 1.77
N PHE A 63 0.45 -0.87 0.52
CA PHE A 63 0.16 0.14 -0.50
C PHE A 63 -1.33 0.06 -0.82
N SER A 64 -2.09 1.09 -0.47
CA SER A 64 -3.54 1.07 -0.49
C SER A 64 -4.11 2.14 -1.42
N THR A 65 -5.20 1.82 -2.14
CA THR A 65 -6.02 2.83 -2.80
C THR A 65 -6.84 3.62 -1.78
N PRO A 66 -7.50 4.72 -2.18
CA PRO A 66 -8.41 5.41 -1.29
C PRO A 66 -9.63 4.55 -0.90
N THR A 67 -10.03 3.58 -1.74
CA THR A 67 -11.07 2.61 -1.37
C THR A 67 -10.56 1.59 -0.35
N GLY A 68 -9.30 1.15 -0.48
CA GLY A 68 -8.64 0.26 0.48
C GLY A 68 -8.25 0.94 1.80
N SER A 69 -8.27 2.27 1.86
CA SER A 69 -7.89 3.03 3.05
C SER A 69 -8.69 2.65 4.30
N THR A 70 -9.92 2.16 4.13
CA THR A 70 -10.81 1.67 5.20
C THR A 70 -10.69 0.17 5.48
N ALA A 71 -9.83 -0.55 4.75
CA ALA A 71 -9.60 -1.98 4.89
C ALA A 71 -8.37 -2.25 5.77
N TYR A 72 -7.39 -3.03 5.28
CA TYR A 72 -6.25 -3.42 6.11
C TYR A 72 -5.38 -2.22 6.49
N SER A 73 -5.26 -1.23 5.60
CA SER A 73 -4.58 0.02 5.89
C SER A 73 -5.11 0.68 7.17
N LEU A 74 -6.43 0.75 7.37
CA LEU A 74 -7.02 1.33 8.58
C LEU A 74 -6.67 0.52 9.83
N SER A 75 -6.80 -0.80 9.76
CA SER A 75 -6.45 -1.71 10.86
C SER A 75 -4.98 -1.60 11.28
N SER A 76 -4.10 -1.16 10.37
CA SER A 76 -2.68 -0.93 10.62
C SER A 76 -2.33 0.51 10.98
N GLY A 77 -3.33 1.36 11.28
CA GLY A 77 -3.11 2.75 11.69
C GLY A 77 -2.98 3.76 10.53
N GLY A 78 -3.34 3.34 9.32
CA GLY A 78 -3.46 4.21 8.15
C GLY A 78 -4.69 5.13 8.25
N PRO A 79 -4.67 6.30 7.58
CA PRO A 79 -5.77 7.25 7.58
C PRO A 79 -6.93 6.80 6.66
N ILE A 80 -8.14 7.28 6.95
CA ILE A 80 -9.29 7.17 6.05
C ILE A 80 -9.16 8.21 4.94
N VAL A 81 -9.38 7.80 3.69
CA VAL A 81 -9.22 8.66 2.52
C VAL A 81 -10.49 8.68 1.69
N MET A 82 -10.86 9.85 1.19
CA MET A 82 -12.04 10.00 0.34
C MET A 82 -11.86 9.18 -0.96
N PRO A 83 -12.79 8.28 -1.34
CA PRO A 83 -12.55 7.37 -2.46
C PRO A 83 -12.41 7.99 -3.85
N LYS A 84 -12.77 9.28 -3.99
CA LYS A 84 -12.61 10.06 -5.22
C LYS A 84 -11.19 10.64 -5.39
N LEU A 85 -10.39 10.65 -4.33
CA LEU A 85 -9.01 11.09 -4.40
C LEU A 85 -8.22 10.12 -5.29
N LYS A 86 -7.22 10.62 -6.00
CA LYS A 86 -6.23 9.79 -6.69
C LYS A 86 -4.95 9.87 -5.88
N ALA A 87 -4.77 8.91 -4.97
CA ALA A 87 -3.59 8.84 -4.13
C ALA A 87 -3.30 7.40 -3.73
N ILE A 88 -2.03 7.07 -3.54
CA ILE A 88 -1.58 5.82 -2.93
C ILE A 88 -1.23 6.12 -1.48
N VAL A 89 -1.80 5.35 -0.56
CA VAL A 89 -1.48 5.41 0.87
C VAL A 89 -0.48 4.32 1.19
N VAL A 90 0.64 4.69 1.81
CA VAL A 90 1.63 3.74 2.31
C VAL A 90 1.55 3.64 3.82
N THR A 91 1.19 2.47 4.35
CA THR A 91 1.01 2.22 5.78
C THR A 91 1.92 1.09 6.24
N PRO A 92 2.87 1.34 7.18
CA PRO A 92 3.74 0.28 7.69
C PRO A 92 3.01 -0.67 8.65
N LEU A 93 3.32 -1.96 8.59
CA LEU A 93 2.85 -2.96 9.56
C LEU A 93 3.79 -3.02 10.76
N SER A 94 3.33 -2.64 11.96
CA SER A 94 4.10 -2.71 13.21
C SER A 94 5.55 -2.18 13.07
N PRO A 95 5.76 -0.92 12.63
CA PRO A 95 7.11 -0.41 12.42
C PRO A 95 7.87 -0.30 13.75
N HIS A 96 9.08 -0.88 13.81
CA HIS A 96 9.97 -0.75 14.96
C HIS A 96 10.81 0.56 14.91
N THR A 97 10.27 1.61 14.30
CA THR A 97 10.89 2.94 14.20
C THR A 97 9.86 3.99 14.57
N LEU A 98 10.17 4.82 15.56
CA LEU A 98 9.22 5.73 16.24
C LEU A 98 8.60 6.81 15.32
N THR A 99 9.18 7.07 14.16
CA THR A 99 8.86 8.25 13.32
C THR A 99 8.17 7.94 11.99
N LEU A 100 7.96 6.67 11.63
CA LEU A 100 7.38 6.33 10.33
C LEU A 100 5.86 6.45 10.35
N ARG A 101 5.36 7.54 9.74
CA ARG A 101 3.92 7.81 9.56
C ARG A 101 3.44 7.37 8.17
N PRO A 102 2.13 7.14 7.99
CA PRO A 102 1.56 6.93 6.67
C PRO A 102 1.88 8.07 5.71
N ILE A 103 2.20 7.74 4.46
CA ILE A 103 2.58 8.71 3.41
C ILE A 103 1.58 8.61 2.26
N PHE A 104 1.28 9.76 1.65
CA PHE A 104 0.45 9.86 0.47
C PHE A 104 1.29 10.19 -0.75
N PHE A 105 1.04 9.48 -1.86
CA PHE A 105 1.59 9.80 -3.17
C PHE A 105 0.46 10.09 -4.15
N SER A 106 0.58 11.15 -4.96
CA SER A 106 -0.36 11.50 -6.03
C SER A 106 0.10 10.98 -7.39
#